data_AF-A0A640W268-F1
#
_entry.id   AF-A0A640W268-F1
#
_cell.length_a   1.000
_cell.length_b   1.000
_cell.length_c   1.000
_cell.angle_alpha   90.00
_cell.angle_beta   90.00
_cell.angle_gamma   90.00
#
_symmetry.space_group_name_H-M   'P 1'
#
loop_
_entity.id
_entity.type
_entity.pdbx_description
1 polymer ?
#
loop_
_entity_poly.entity_id
_entity_poly.type
_entity_poly.pdbx_seq_one_letter_code
_entity_poly.pdbx_strand_id
1 'polypeptide(L)'
;MYMFQCDKRGVVRRHGMHKIYIKIFILFFMRRILAVLIIFVMLAPSLGENVYNIKDSEENETTTSIATYDFLIIAPDQWLDSLQPFVDFKEMHNVKTKLVGLSECLKMNGRDDAEKVKYYIKYAYDTWEIKYVLLVGGRKPGFKERWWMPVRYVYNSFGSGFWAEPKFLSDLYFADLYDSNGNFQSWDTNNNGIYGEWRNGSVDKGIDLKPDVFIGRWPARSEEEVKIVVEKTIDYEEHAYGSTWARRIVVAAGDTYPEYPSYEGEITTSEALQYLEGYNVTKLYTSDGTLKGWRDIVREVNKGCGILYLDGHGNPMSWTTHMPNSTEWIPDFKVTRMIYLKNNGMYPICIVGGCHNSQFNVSFTNTFKIYEGIDKWYRYLYKGENSPECWSWWITRKMGGGSVATLGCTALGYTKEDKKSWDGATTWLEPHFFWEYGVNGTKIIGAVWGKDLRDYLNRYPIDWDSPPESDSAIDAKTVEEWVLFGDPTLPIGGYSD
;
A
#
# COMPACT_ATOMS: atom_id res chain seq x y z
N MET A 1 7.50 -17.87 14.30
CA MET A 1 7.46 -16.62 13.51
C MET A 1 6.36 -15.82 14.16
N TYR A 2 6.75 -14.91 15.04
CA TYR A 2 5.83 -14.19 15.91
C TYR A 2 5.35 -12.94 15.18
N MET A 3 4.13 -12.51 15.44
CA MET A 3 3.57 -11.29 14.86
C MET A 3 3.61 -10.15 15.88
N PHE A 4 3.10 -8.98 15.50
CA PHE A 4 3.60 -7.69 15.97
C PHE A 4 2.77 -7.14 17.14
N GLN A 5 3.42 -6.40 18.04
CA GLN A 5 2.78 -5.65 19.12
C GLN A 5 3.43 -4.28 19.15
N CYS A 6 2.63 -3.22 19.21
CA CYS A 6 3.10 -1.93 19.71
C CYS A 6 2.77 -1.86 21.20
N ASP A 7 3.79 -1.90 22.06
CA ASP A 7 3.65 -1.56 23.48
C ASP A 7 4.76 -0.57 23.84
N LYS A 8 4.35 0.58 24.39
CA LYS A 8 5.23 1.63 24.90
C LYS A 8 6.06 1.18 26.12
N ARG A 9 5.86 -0.04 26.64
CA ARG A 9 6.57 -0.63 27.78
C ARG A 9 7.43 -1.83 27.38
N GLY A 10 8.62 -1.57 26.83
CA GLY A 10 9.57 -2.60 26.37
C GLY A 10 10.07 -3.58 27.44
N VAL A 11 9.26 -4.57 27.84
CA VAL A 11 9.56 -5.58 28.87
C VAL A 11 9.27 -7.00 28.34
N VAL A 12 10.15 -7.51 27.48
CA VAL A 12 10.13 -8.94 27.12
C VAL A 12 10.88 -9.75 28.18
N ARG A 13 10.15 -10.53 28.99
CA ARG A 13 10.75 -11.52 29.91
C ARG A 13 11.45 -12.61 29.10
N ARG A 14 12.78 -12.71 29.23
CA ARG A 14 13.61 -13.75 28.59
C ARG A 14 13.09 -15.16 28.92
N HIS A 15 12.64 -15.90 27.92
CA HIS A 15 12.67 -17.36 27.92
C HIS A 15 13.74 -17.83 26.93
N GLY A 16 14.83 -18.40 27.45
CA GLY A 16 15.93 -18.87 26.62
C GLY A 16 15.72 -20.32 26.19
N MET A 17 15.75 -20.59 24.88
CA MET A 17 15.93 -21.95 24.35
C MET A 17 17.03 -22.04 23.28
N HIS A 18 18.08 -22.75 23.68
CA HIS A 18 19.11 -23.49 22.93
C HIS A 18 19.52 -23.09 21.49
N LYS A 19 20.73 -22.48 21.44
CA LYS A 19 21.64 -22.34 20.28
C LYS A 19 22.05 -23.66 19.55
N ILE A 20 21.52 -24.82 19.94
CA ILE A 20 21.99 -26.14 19.47
C ILE A 20 21.29 -26.54 18.16
N TYR A 21 19.98 -26.33 18.03
CA TYR A 21 19.21 -26.71 16.84
C TYR A 21 19.63 -25.93 15.57
N ILE A 22 20.07 -24.68 15.73
CA ILE A 22 20.53 -23.82 14.63
C ILE A 22 21.77 -24.40 13.93
N LYS A 23 22.73 -24.98 14.68
CA LYS A 23 23.94 -25.58 14.09
C LYS A 23 23.63 -26.79 13.19
N ILE A 24 22.63 -27.59 13.57
CA ILE A 24 22.26 -28.81 12.82
C ILE A 24 21.56 -28.44 11.51
N PHE A 25 20.70 -27.42 11.53
CA PHE A 25 20.02 -26.93 10.32
C PHE A 25 21.01 -26.35 9.29
N ILE A 26 22.02 -25.60 9.76
CA ILE A 26 23.08 -25.04 8.92
C ILE A 26 23.87 -26.14 8.19
N LEU A 27 24.28 -27.21 8.89
CA LEU A 27 25.02 -28.31 8.26
C LEU A 27 24.23 -29.07 7.19
N PHE A 28 22.91 -29.20 7.36
CA PHE A 28 22.07 -29.91 6.39
C PHE A 28 21.77 -29.07 5.14
N PHE A 29 21.57 -27.75 5.30
CA PHE A 29 21.22 -26.85 4.20
C PHE A 29 22.42 -26.52 3.29
N MET A 30 23.63 -26.38 3.87
CA MET A 30 24.86 -26.07 3.11
C MET A 30 25.30 -27.17 2.13
N ARG A 31 24.73 -28.38 2.20
CA ARG A 31 25.21 -29.55 1.43
C ARG A 31 24.48 -29.79 0.09
N ARG A 32 23.53 -28.93 -0.30
CA ARG A 32 22.69 -29.12 -1.50
C ARG A 32 22.67 -27.96 -2.52
N ILE A 33 23.38 -26.86 -2.28
CA ILE A 33 23.47 -25.73 -3.22
C ILE A 33 24.92 -25.57 -3.68
N LEU A 34 25.41 -26.56 -4.44
CA LEU A 34 26.72 -26.50 -5.09
C LEU A 34 26.72 -27.30 -6.41
N ALA A 35 25.75 -27.02 -7.29
CA ALA A 35 25.76 -27.45 -8.69
C ALA A 35 24.98 -26.45 -9.55
N VAL A 36 25.38 -26.30 -10.82
CA VAL A 36 24.78 -25.44 -11.87
C VAL A 36 25.00 -23.93 -11.70
N LEU A 37 26.17 -23.44 -12.14
CA LEU A 37 26.37 -22.04 -12.57
C LEU A 37 27.63 -21.87 -13.45
N ILE A 38 27.58 -22.39 -14.67
CA ILE A 38 28.60 -22.34 -15.74
C ILE A 38 27.83 -22.44 -17.08
N ILE A 39 28.08 -21.70 -18.17
CA ILE A 39 28.83 -20.44 -18.49
C ILE A 39 28.22 -19.92 -19.82
N PHE A 40 28.23 -18.61 -20.12
CA PHE A 40 28.59 -18.05 -21.46
C PHE A 40 28.60 -16.52 -21.47
N VAL A 41 29.70 -15.92 -21.95
CA VAL A 41 29.95 -14.46 -21.99
C VAL A 41 30.75 -14.13 -23.26
N MET A 42 30.33 -13.05 -23.94
CA MET A 42 30.93 -12.40 -25.12
C MET A 42 30.96 -13.17 -26.46
N LEU A 43 30.39 -12.55 -27.50
CA LEU A 43 31.16 -11.77 -28.47
C LEU A 43 30.20 -10.81 -29.23
N ALA A 44 30.61 -9.55 -29.40
CA ALA A 44 29.90 -8.56 -30.20
C ALA A 44 30.90 -7.77 -31.06
N PRO A 45 30.71 -7.66 -32.39
CA PRO A 45 31.39 -6.68 -33.23
C PRO A 45 30.68 -5.32 -33.19
N SER A 46 31.34 -4.29 -33.71
CA SER A 46 30.95 -2.89 -33.56
C SER A 46 30.51 -2.20 -34.87
N LEU A 47 29.94 -1.00 -34.69
CA LEU A 47 29.74 0.11 -35.65
C LEU A 47 28.61 0.01 -36.68
N GLY A 48 27.99 1.18 -36.87
CA GLY A 48 26.88 1.43 -37.79
C GLY A 48 26.16 2.74 -37.42
N GLU A 49 26.83 3.89 -37.58
CA GLU A 49 26.16 5.19 -37.48
C GLU A 49 25.16 5.36 -38.63
N ASN A 50 24.02 5.99 -38.35
CA ASN A 50 23.19 6.59 -39.40
C ASN A 50 22.67 7.95 -38.93
N VAL A 51 23.00 8.97 -39.72
CA VAL A 51 22.60 10.37 -39.52
C VAL A 51 21.15 10.54 -39.95
N TYR A 52 20.30 11.10 -39.08
CA TYR A 52 18.99 11.61 -39.47
C TYR A 52 19.01 13.14 -39.42
N ASN A 53 18.81 13.75 -40.60
CA ASN A 53 18.55 15.18 -40.71
C ASN A 53 17.17 15.50 -40.10
N ILE A 54 17.14 16.33 -39.06
CA ILE A 54 15.93 17.05 -38.68
C ILE A 54 15.83 18.28 -39.60
N LYS A 55 14.69 18.44 -40.26
CA LYS A 55 14.28 19.72 -40.85
C LYS A 55 13.39 20.42 -39.84
N ASP A 56 13.69 21.69 -39.58
CA ASP A 56 12.78 22.57 -38.85
C ASP A 56 11.46 22.69 -39.60
N SER A 57 10.35 22.73 -38.85
CA SER A 57 9.03 23.14 -39.34
C SER A 57 8.42 24.09 -38.33
N GLU A 58 8.03 25.26 -38.81
CA GLU A 58 7.65 26.43 -38.02
C GLU A 58 6.41 26.20 -37.13
N GLU A 59 6.44 26.76 -35.92
CA GLU A 59 5.28 26.82 -35.03
C GLU A 59 4.18 27.69 -35.66
N ASN A 60 3.00 27.11 -35.86
CA ASN A 60 1.77 27.88 -36.03
C ASN A 60 1.01 27.85 -34.70
N GLU A 61 0.91 29.00 -34.03
CA GLU A 61 0.04 29.18 -32.87
C GLU A 61 -1.45 29.13 -33.29
N THR A 62 -1.99 27.93 -33.45
CA THR A 62 -3.43 27.73 -33.29
C THR A 62 -3.77 27.74 -31.80
N THR A 63 -4.66 28.65 -31.40
CA THR A 63 -5.27 28.70 -30.06
C THR A 63 -5.94 27.36 -29.75
N THR A 64 -5.18 26.48 -29.11
CA THR A 64 -5.58 25.11 -28.81
C THR A 64 -6.29 25.13 -27.48
N SER A 65 -7.53 24.64 -27.43
CA SER A 65 -8.20 24.33 -26.16
C SER A 65 -7.32 23.32 -25.42
N ILE A 66 -6.81 23.70 -24.24
CA ILE A 66 -5.93 22.83 -23.47
C ILE A 66 -6.67 21.51 -23.19
N ALA A 67 -6.02 20.39 -23.50
CA ALA A 67 -6.63 19.08 -23.36
C ALA A 67 -6.79 18.74 -21.87
N THR A 68 -8.04 18.66 -21.41
CA THR A 68 -8.36 18.22 -20.05
C THR A 68 -8.40 16.69 -19.97
N TYR A 69 -7.86 16.15 -18.87
CA TYR A 69 -7.82 14.73 -18.55
C TYR A 69 -8.29 14.53 -17.10
N ASP A 70 -8.99 13.44 -16.80
CA ASP A 70 -9.39 13.12 -15.42
C ASP A 70 -8.32 12.29 -14.71
N PHE A 71 -7.62 11.44 -15.46
CA PHE A 71 -6.76 10.38 -14.96
C PHE A 71 -5.38 10.38 -15.63
N LEU A 72 -4.32 10.31 -14.82
CA LEU A 72 -2.94 10.15 -15.28
C LEU A 72 -2.39 8.78 -14.84
N ILE A 73 -1.91 7.98 -15.79
CA ILE A 73 -1.20 6.73 -15.52
C ILE A 73 0.28 6.95 -15.83
N ILE A 74 1.15 6.74 -14.85
CA ILE A 74 2.61 6.81 -15.03
C ILE A 74 3.19 5.41 -14.86
N ALA A 75 3.98 4.94 -15.82
CA ALA A 75 4.54 3.59 -15.83
C ALA A 75 5.95 3.54 -16.45
N PRO A 76 6.79 2.54 -16.13
CA PRO A 76 7.96 2.21 -16.93
C PRO A 76 7.62 2.10 -18.42
N ASP A 77 8.43 2.74 -19.26
CA ASP A 77 8.17 2.91 -20.69
C ASP A 77 7.99 1.57 -21.44
N GLN A 78 8.65 0.52 -20.95
CA GLN A 78 8.54 -0.86 -21.44
C GLN A 78 7.20 -1.56 -21.12
N TRP A 79 6.29 -0.95 -20.35
CA TRP A 79 5.00 -1.55 -19.95
C TRP A 79 3.78 -0.80 -20.50
N LEU A 80 3.99 0.26 -21.30
CA LEU A 80 2.89 1.09 -21.81
C LEU A 80 1.92 0.28 -22.69
N ASP A 81 2.43 -0.57 -23.57
CA ASP A 81 1.63 -1.47 -24.42
C ASP A 81 0.72 -2.40 -23.60
N SER A 82 1.15 -2.81 -22.39
CA SER A 82 0.35 -3.66 -21.49
C SER A 82 -0.72 -2.88 -20.71
N LEU A 83 -0.63 -1.56 -20.69
CA LEU A 83 -1.60 -0.66 -20.06
C LEU A 83 -2.60 -0.09 -21.06
N GLN A 84 -2.30 -0.12 -22.37
CA GLN A 84 -3.20 0.43 -23.39
C GLN A 84 -4.63 -0.13 -23.34
N PRO A 85 -4.87 -1.46 -23.14
CA PRO A 85 -6.24 -1.98 -23.01
C PRO A 85 -7.02 -1.37 -21.83
N PHE A 86 -6.32 -0.99 -20.75
CA PHE A 86 -6.92 -0.33 -19.59
C PHE A 86 -7.20 1.16 -19.85
N VAL A 87 -6.35 1.85 -20.61
CA VAL A 87 -6.60 3.21 -21.09
C VAL A 87 -7.84 3.23 -21.99
N ASP A 88 -7.89 2.34 -22.98
CA ASP A 88 -9.00 2.24 -23.93
C ASP A 88 -10.33 1.96 -23.22
N PHE A 89 -10.30 1.08 -22.20
CA PHE A 89 -11.44 0.77 -21.34
C PHE A 89 -11.92 1.99 -20.52
N LYS A 90 -11.00 2.77 -19.96
CA LYS A 90 -11.33 3.98 -19.18
C LYS A 90 -11.89 5.10 -20.04
N GLU A 91 -11.32 5.32 -21.23
CA GLU A 91 -11.86 6.26 -22.22
C GLU A 91 -13.27 5.86 -22.67
N MET A 92 -13.54 4.56 -22.86
CA MET A 92 -14.89 4.05 -23.17
C MET A 92 -15.92 4.37 -22.08
N HIS A 93 -15.48 4.40 -20.82
CA HIS A 93 -16.30 4.77 -19.65
C HIS A 93 -16.23 6.28 -19.32
N ASN A 94 -15.83 7.12 -20.28
CA ASN A 94 -15.72 8.58 -20.16
C ASN A 94 -14.75 9.08 -19.07
N VAL A 95 -13.77 8.25 -18.68
CA VAL A 95 -12.64 8.67 -17.82
C VAL A 95 -11.47 9.02 -18.73
N LYS A 96 -11.30 10.32 -19.02
CA LYS A 96 -10.23 10.77 -19.91
C LYS A 96 -8.86 10.47 -19.31
N THR A 97 -8.07 9.64 -20.00
CA THR A 97 -6.91 8.97 -19.44
C THR A 97 -5.65 9.28 -20.23
N LYS A 98 -4.66 9.85 -19.54
CA LYS A 98 -3.33 10.10 -20.09
C LYS A 98 -2.35 9.03 -19.61
N LEU A 99 -1.85 8.19 -20.52
CA LEU A 99 -0.77 7.25 -20.24
C LEU A 99 0.59 7.88 -20.57
N VAL A 100 1.54 7.81 -19.63
CA VAL A 100 2.85 8.45 -19.71
C VAL A 100 3.97 7.49 -19.28
N GLY A 101 5.02 7.44 -20.10
CA GLY A 101 6.27 6.75 -19.76
C GLY A 101 7.07 7.50 -18.70
N LEU A 102 7.61 6.79 -17.71
CA LEU A 102 8.40 7.35 -16.62
C LEU A 102 9.59 8.18 -17.15
N SER A 103 10.20 7.81 -18.28
CA SER A 103 11.28 8.60 -18.88
C SER A 103 10.89 10.04 -19.22
N GLU A 104 9.60 10.30 -19.49
CA GLU A 104 9.07 11.66 -19.69
C GLU A 104 9.05 12.44 -18.37
N CYS A 105 8.51 11.83 -17.31
CA CYS A 105 8.46 12.47 -15.99
C CYS A 105 9.86 12.80 -15.44
N LEU A 106 10.86 11.97 -15.74
CA LEU A 106 12.25 12.17 -15.30
C LEU A 106 12.99 13.32 -16.01
N LYS A 107 12.37 13.97 -17.00
CA LYS A 107 12.83 15.23 -17.61
C LYS A 107 12.50 16.46 -16.75
N MET A 108 11.57 16.36 -15.80
CA MET A 108 11.23 17.45 -14.90
C MET A 108 12.42 17.86 -14.03
N ASN A 109 12.42 19.11 -13.57
CA ASN A 109 13.46 19.66 -12.69
C ASN A 109 13.10 19.40 -11.22
N GLY A 110 13.66 18.34 -10.63
CA GLY A 110 13.49 17.99 -9.22
C GLY A 110 14.76 17.36 -8.64
N ARG A 111 14.91 17.45 -7.31
CA ARG A 111 16.09 17.00 -6.53
C ARG A 111 16.40 15.52 -6.72
N ASP A 112 15.36 14.69 -6.84
CA ASP A 112 15.46 13.25 -7.11
C ASP A 112 14.30 12.76 -8.01
N ASP A 113 14.40 11.51 -8.47
CA ASP A 113 13.43 10.91 -9.39
C ASP A 113 11.98 10.90 -8.86
N ALA A 114 11.78 10.85 -7.54
CA ALA A 114 10.44 10.89 -6.94
C ALA A 114 9.90 12.32 -6.93
N GLU A 115 10.71 13.33 -6.66
CA GLU A 115 10.29 14.73 -6.79
C GLU A 115 10.01 15.10 -8.26
N LYS A 116 10.77 14.56 -9.22
CA LYS A 116 10.49 14.75 -10.65
C LYS A 116 9.12 14.20 -11.06
N VAL A 117 8.76 13.01 -10.57
CA VAL A 117 7.41 12.45 -10.76
C VAL A 117 6.36 13.36 -10.09
N LYS A 118 6.61 13.87 -8.89
CA LYS A 118 5.71 14.83 -8.21
C LYS A 118 5.54 16.13 -9.02
N TYR A 119 6.61 16.70 -9.58
CA TYR A 119 6.51 17.86 -10.47
C TYR A 119 5.75 17.55 -11.77
N TYR A 120 5.84 16.32 -12.29
CA TYR A 120 5.05 15.92 -13.45
C TYR A 120 3.55 15.82 -13.12
N ILE A 121 3.22 15.26 -11.95
CA ILE A 121 1.84 15.23 -11.43
C ILE A 121 1.33 16.66 -11.22
N LYS A 122 2.13 17.54 -10.61
CA LYS A 122 1.83 18.97 -10.46
C LYS A 122 1.55 19.65 -11.80
N TYR A 123 2.41 19.44 -12.80
CA TYR A 123 2.20 19.97 -14.15
C TYR A 123 0.88 19.47 -14.76
N ALA A 124 0.58 18.17 -14.65
CA ALA A 124 -0.67 17.60 -15.14
C ALA A 124 -1.90 18.14 -14.38
N TYR A 125 -1.79 18.38 -13.08
CA TYR A 125 -2.84 19.00 -12.28
C TYR A 125 -3.09 20.45 -12.72
N ASP A 126 -2.02 21.26 -12.81
CA ASP A 126 -2.09 22.67 -13.18
C ASP A 126 -2.57 22.93 -14.62
N THR A 127 -2.30 22.00 -15.54
CA THR A 127 -2.53 22.20 -16.99
C THR A 127 -3.62 21.32 -17.59
N TRP A 128 -3.83 20.10 -17.08
CA TRP A 128 -4.82 19.16 -17.60
C TRP A 128 -6.01 18.96 -16.65
N GLU A 129 -5.97 19.55 -15.46
CA GLU A 129 -7.01 19.45 -14.42
C GLU A 129 -7.28 18.01 -13.93
N ILE A 130 -6.22 17.16 -13.93
CA ILE A 130 -6.34 15.77 -13.46
C ILE A 130 -6.78 15.69 -12.00
N LYS A 131 -7.55 14.65 -11.69
CA LYS A 131 -8.03 14.36 -10.33
C LYS A 131 -7.46 13.05 -9.80
N TYR A 132 -7.05 12.15 -10.68
CA TYR A 132 -6.62 10.80 -10.34
C TYR A 132 -5.23 10.48 -10.90
N VAL A 133 -4.41 9.76 -10.15
CA VAL A 133 -3.06 9.32 -10.56
C VAL A 133 -2.83 7.85 -10.22
N LEU A 134 -2.51 7.03 -11.21
CA LEU A 134 -2.05 5.65 -11.01
C LEU A 134 -0.54 5.54 -11.24
N LEU A 135 0.18 5.18 -10.19
CA LEU A 135 1.60 4.86 -10.25
C LEU A 135 1.80 3.36 -10.51
N VAL A 136 2.25 3.00 -11.71
CA VAL A 136 2.51 1.59 -12.06
C VAL A 136 3.99 1.27 -11.87
N GLY A 137 4.28 0.35 -10.96
CA GLY A 137 5.60 -0.20 -10.67
C GLY A 137 5.98 -0.18 -9.20
N GLY A 138 6.73 -1.21 -8.79
CA GLY A 138 7.26 -1.36 -7.45
C GLY A 138 8.75 -1.68 -7.45
N ARG A 139 9.19 -2.53 -6.52
CA ARG A 139 10.61 -2.84 -6.30
C ARG A 139 11.16 -3.78 -7.39
N LYS A 140 12.24 -3.36 -8.05
CA LYS A 140 13.03 -4.20 -8.98
C LYS A 140 13.65 -5.40 -8.25
N PRO A 141 13.69 -6.60 -8.87
CA PRO A 141 14.39 -7.76 -8.30
C PRO A 141 15.86 -7.50 -7.94
N GLY A 142 16.34 -8.24 -6.93
CA GLY A 142 17.75 -8.26 -6.51
C GLY A 142 18.03 -7.75 -5.10
N PHE A 143 19.29 -7.92 -4.67
CA PHE A 143 19.77 -7.61 -3.31
C PHE A 143 19.72 -6.13 -2.95
N LYS A 144 20.10 -5.28 -3.91
CA LYS A 144 19.99 -3.82 -3.79
C LYS A 144 18.54 -3.41 -4.00
N GLU A 145 18.06 -2.51 -3.16
CA GLU A 145 16.78 -1.85 -3.36
C GLU A 145 16.90 -0.90 -4.56
N ARG A 146 15.98 -1.06 -5.51
CA ARG A 146 15.87 -0.30 -6.75
C ARG A 146 14.41 -0.33 -7.18
N TRP A 147 14.00 0.66 -7.96
CA TRP A 147 12.58 0.91 -8.22
C TRP A 147 12.27 0.91 -9.71
N TRP A 148 11.13 0.32 -10.09
CA TRP A 148 10.52 0.49 -11.42
C TRP A 148 9.85 1.86 -11.53
N MET A 149 9.08 2.23 -10.51
CA MET A 149 8.49 3.56 -10.30
C MET A 149 9.05 4.14 -9.01
N PRO A 150 9.52 5.40 -8.98
CA PRO A 150 10.02 6.05 -7.77
C PRO A 150 9.03 6.01 -6.58
N VAL A 151 9.60 6.15 -5.38
CA VAL A 151 8.89 6.13 -4.10
C VAL A 151 9.46 7.21 -3.19
N ARG A 152 8.66 7.72 -2.25
CA ARG A 152 9.16 8.58 -1.17
C ARG A 152 9.33 7.77 0.11
N TYR A 153 10.45 8.01 0.78
CA TYR A 153 10.64 7.61 2.18
C TYR A 153 10.38 8.80 3.10
N VAL A 154 9.55 8.58 4.12
CA VAL A 154 9.17 9.55 5.15
C VAL A 154 9.86 9.20 6.47
N TYR A 155 10.32 10.22 7.22
CA TYR A 155 11.16 10.09 8.40
C TYR A 155 10.45 10.50 9.71
N ASN A 156 9.13 10.35 9.75
CA ASN A 156 8.30 10.39 10.95
C ASN A 156 8.49 9.08 11.74
N SER A 157 9.56 9.02 12.54
CA SER A 157 10.18 7.74 12.92
C SER A 157 9.87 7.29 14.34
N PHE A 158 9.55 6.02 14.53
CA PHE A 158 9.59 5.37 15.85
C PHE A 158 11.03 5.02 16.20
N GLY A 159 11.61 5.73 17.17
CA GLY A 159 13.07 5.94 17.23
C GLY A 159 13.89 4.84 17.90
N SER A 160 13.26 3.89 18.62
CA SER A 160 13.97 3.04 19.59
C SER A 160 13.54 1.57 19.63
N GLY A 161 14.34 0.75 20.34
CA GLY A 161 14.06 -0.66 20.59
C GLY A 161 14.38 -1.61 19.42
N PHE A 162 13.97 -2.87 19.57
CA PHE A 162 14.10 -3.90 18.52
C PHE A 162 13.22 -3.60 17.30
N TRP A 163 12.13 -2.87 17.52
CA TRP A 163 11.08 -2.58 16.55
C TRP A 163 11.30 -1.31 15.73
N ALA A 164 12.28 -0.47 16.08
CA ALA A 164 12.58 0.81 15.45
C ALA A 164 12.27 0.85 13.94
N GLU A 165 11.50 1.85 13.56
CA GLU A 165 11.10 2.15 12.20
C GLU A 165 11.67 3.53 11.84
N PRO A 166 12.91 3.58 11.31
CA PRO A 166 13.59 4.86 11.09
C PRO A 166 13.01 5.66 9.92
N LYS A 167 12.23 5.00 9.06
CA LYS A 167 11.52 5.56 7.90
C LYS A 167 10.57 4.52 7.29
N PHE A 168 9.57 4.98 6.56
CA PHE A 168 8.62 4.14 5.83
C PHE A 168 8.24 4.75 4.47
N LEU A 169 7.44 4.05 3.67
CA LEU A 169 7.03 4.49 2.32
C LEU A 169 5.74 5.29 2.39
N SER A 170 5.67 6.42 1.69
CA SER A 170 4.43 7.18 1.53
C SER A 170 4.16 7.46 0.06
N ASP A 171 2.96 7.11 -0.40
CA ASP A 171 2.45 7.57 -1.70
C ASP A 171 1.63 8.87 -1.57
N LEU A 172 1.20 9.24 -0.36
CA LEU A 172 0.58 10.56 -0.07
C LEU A 172 1.51 11.71 -0.48
N TYR A 173 2.83 11.52 -0.38
CA TYR A 173 3.83 12.46 -0.91
C TYR A 173 3.58 12.89 -2.36
N PHE A 174 3.08 12.01 -3.24
CA PHE A 174 2.82 12.34 -4.64
C PHE A 174 1.44 12.97 -4.86
N ALA A 175 0.57 12.92 -3.86
CA ALA A 175 -0.82 13.37 -3.90
C ALA A 175 -1.01 14.76 -3.27
N ASP A 176 -0.35 15.03 -2.15
CA ASP A 176 -0.22 16.36 -1.53
C ASP A 176 0.71 17.20 -2.41
N LEU A 177 0.19 18.19 -3.14
CA LEU A 177 0.96 19.04 -4.06
C LEU A 177 1.15 20.45 -3.51
N TYR A 178 0.15 20.98 -2.80
CA TYR A 178 0.06 22.37 -2.38
C TYR A 178 -0.38 22.53 -0.92
N ASP A 179 0.21 23.51 -0.23
CA ASP A 179 -0.30 23.94 1.07
C ASP A 179 -1.60 24.76 0.91
N SER A 180 -2.30 24.97 2.02
CA SER A 180 -3.46 25.89 2.09
C SER A 180 -3.25 27.34 1.57
N ASN A 181 -2.01 27.76 1.28
CA ASN A 181 -1.68 29.07 0.68
C ASN A 181 -1.32 28.97 -0.81
N GLY A 182 -1.29 27.78 -1.40
CA GLY A 182 -0.87 27.52 -2.79
C GLY A 182 0.64 27.34 -3.01
N ASN A 183 1.43 27.16 -1.96
CA ASN A 183 2.86 26.86 -2.05
C ASN A 183 3.09 25.36 -2.31
N PHE A 184 4.06 25.01 -3.15
CA PHE A 184 4.37 23.61 -3.44
C PHE A 184 4.91 22.85 -2.20
N GLN A 185 4.25 21.75 -1.84
CA GLN A 185 4.58 20.93 -0.68
C GLN A 185 5.77 20.01 -0.97
N SER A 186 6.98 20.51 -0.74
CA SER A 186 8.22 19.79 -1.04
C SER A 186 8.46 18.56 -0.13
N TRP A 187 7.88 18.56 1.07
CA TRP A 187 8.12 17.66 2.22
C TRP A 187 9.57 17.61 2.73
N ASP A 188 10.48 18.42 2.20
CA ASP A 188 11.86 18.64 2.67
C ASP A 188 12.10 20.15 2.68
N THR A 189 11.73 20.76 3.80
CA THR A 189 11.69 22.22 4.04
C THR A 189 13.07 22.80 4.29
N ASN A 190 13.99 21.98 4.79
CA ASN A 190 15.36 22.38 5.11
C ASN A 190 16.34 22.12 3.95
N ASN A 191 15.90 21.41 2.91
CA ASN A 191 16.61 21.02 1.69
C ASN A 191 17.79 20.06 1.92
N ASN A 192 17.68 19.11 2.86
CA ASN A 192 18.72 18.12 3.16
C ASN A 192 18.53 16.76 2.44
N GLY A 193 17.42 16.56 1.72
CA GLY A 193 17.09 15.30 1.03
C GLY A 193 16.53 14.19 1.93
N ILE A 194 16.14 14.54 3.15
CA ILE A 194 15.36 13.73 4.08
C ILE A 194 13.98 14.39 4.16
N TYR A 195 12.91 13.60 4.13
CA TYR A 195 11.56 14.11 3.89
C TYR A 195 10.62 13.72 5.03
N GLY A 196 9.77 14.66 5.46
CA GLY A 196 8.86 14.49 6.59
C GLY A 196 9.61 14.12 7.86
N GLU A 197 10.69 14.86 8.17
CA GLU A 197 11.53 14.60 9.34
C GLU A 197 10.81 14.89 10.66
N TRP A 198 10.38 13.84 11.38
CA TRP A 198 9.84 13.94 12.74
C TRP A 198 10.54 12.92 13.67
N ARG A 199 11.72 13.31 14.16
CA ARG A 199 12.58 12.41 14.97
C ARG A 199 13.30 13.06 16.13
N ASN A 200 13.72 14.31 15.98
CA ASN A 200 14.38 15.09 17.02
C ASN A 200 13.61 16.42 17.20
N GLY A 201 12.29 16.30 17.34
CA GLY A 201 11.33 17.33 16.92
C GLY A 201 10.90 17.11 15.46
N SER A 202 9.85 17.81 15.03
CA SER A 202 9.60 18.01 13.60
C SER A 202 10.59 19.04 13.07
N VAL A 203 11.34 18.65 12.04
CA VAL A 203 12.22 19.54 11.28
C VAL A 203 11.47 20.05 10.05
N ASP A 204 10.70 19.17 9.38
CA ASP A 204 9.76 19.55 8.32
C ASP A 204 8.40 19.89 8.90
N LYS A 205 8.14 21.19 9.05
CA LYS A 205 6.90 21.73 9.60
C LYS A 205 6.01 22.30 8.51
N GLY A 206 4.70 22.29 8.75
CA GLY A 206 3.73 22.94 7.85
C GLY A 206 3.39 22.14 6.59
N ILE A 207 3.77 20.86 6.54
CA ILE A 207 3.14 19.90 5.63
C ILE A 207 1.69 19.76 6.10
N ASP A 208 0.69 20.00 5.26
CA ASP A 208 -0.71 19.86 5.69
C ASP A 208 -1.28 18.46 5.43
N LEU A 209 -0.54 17.62 4.68
CA LEU A 209 -0.80 16.22 4.39
C LEU A 209 -2.11 15.99 3.62
N LYS A 210 -2.70 17.03 3.05
CA LYS A 210 -3.97 16.91 2.33
C LYS A 210 -3.68 16.55 0.87
N PRO A 211 -4.16 15.40 0.36
CA PRO A 211 -4.00 15.09 -1.06
C PRO A 211 -4.77 16.12 -1.89
N ASP A 212 -4.16 16.65 -2.95
CA ASP A 212 -4.83 17.45 -3.99
C ASP A 212 -5.43 16.54 -5.06
N VAL A 213 -4.67 15.53 -5.47
CA VAL A 213 -5.09 14.45 -6.39
C VAL A 213 -5.27 13.13 -5.65
N PHE A 214 -6.14 12.26 -6.17
CA PHE A 214 -6.39 10.93 -5.63
C PHE A 214 -5.42 9.90 -6.23
N ILE A 215 -4.59 9.27 -5.41
CA ILE A 215 -3.54 8.38 -5.89
C ILE A 215 -3.82 6.90 -5.60
N GLY A 216 -3.46 6.05 -6.56
CA GLY A 216 -3.35 4.61 -6.36
C GLY A 216 -2.03 4.11 -6.92
N ARG A 217 -1.57 2.94 -6.44
CA ARG A 217 -0.36 2.29 -6.94
C ARG A 217 -0.62 0.84 -7.33
N TRP A 218 -0.07 0.42 -8.46
CA TRP A 218 0.18 -0.99 -8.75
C TRP A 218 1.67 -1.28 -8.54
N PRO A 219 2.13 -1.74 -7.36
CA PRO A 219 3.56 -1.98 -7.08
C PRO A 219 4.15 -3.21 -7.80
N ALA A 220 3.73 -3.44 -9.05
CA ALA A 220 4.13 -4.51 -9.95
C ALA A 220 5.64 -4.61 -10.14
N ARG A 221 6.13 -5.84 -10.20
CA ARG A 221 7.56 -6.17 -10.32
C ARG A 221 7.94 -6.72 -11.69
N SER A 222 6.96 -7.15 -12.47
CA SER A 222 7.09 -7.54 -13.87
C SER A 222 5.87 -7.09 -14.69
N GLU A 223 5.98 -7.22 -16.01
CA GLU A 223 4.91 -6.88 -16.97
C GLU A 223 3.71 -7.82 -16.84
N GLU A 224 3.94 -9.10 -16.50
CA GLU A 224 2.87 -10.08 -16.28
C GLU A 224 2.00 -9.71 -15.08
N GLU A 225 2.57 -9.13 -14.03
CA GLU A 225 1.78 -8.62 -12.90
C GLU A 225 0.89 -7.44 -13.30
N VAL A 226 1.36 -6.57 -14.21
CA VAL A 226 0.56 -5.49 -14.80
C VAL A 226 -0.62 -6.06 -15.59
N LYS A 227 -0.37 -7.04 -16.48
CA LYS A 227 -1.43 -7.72 -17.26
C LYS A 227 -2.49 -8.35 -16.36
N ILE A 228 -2.08 -9.04 -15.29
CA ILE A 228 -2.99 -9.64 -14.30
C ILE A 228 -3.90 -8.59 -13.64
N VAL A 229 -3.37 -7.43 -13.23
CA VAL A 229 -4.23 -6.42 -12.58
C VAL A 229 -5.07 -5.64 -13.58
N VAL A 230 -4.58 -5.38 -14.80
CA VAL A 230 -5.38 -4.81 -15.90
C VAL A 230 -6.60 -5.70 -16.19
N GLU A 231 -6.39 -6.99 -16.46
CA GLU A 231 -7.46 -7.95 -16.75
C GLU A 231 -8.50 -8.00 -15.62
N LYS A 232 -8.05 -8.03 -14.36
CA LYS A 232 -8.95 -8.09 -13.20
C LYS A 232 -9.68 -6.79 -12.89
N THR A 233 -9.07 -5.63 -13.15
CA THR A 233 -9.72 -4.33 -12.94
C THR A 233 -10.82 -4.12 -13.97
N ILE A 234 -10.56 -4.44 -15.25
CA ILE A 234 -11.58 -4.42 -16.31
C ILE A 234 -12.73 -5.38 -15.97
N ASP A 235 -12.43 -6.66 -15.68
CA ASP A 235 -13.44 -7.68 -15.33
C ASP A 235 -14.29 -7.29 -14.11
N TYR A 236 -13.68 -6.67 -13.09
CA TYR A 236 -14.42 -6.14 -11.94
C TYR A 236 -15.36 -5.00 -12.35
N GLU A 237 -14.86 -4.02 -13.11
CA GLU A 237 -15.61 -2.82 -13.41
C GLU A 237 -16.76 -3.07 -14.40
N GLU A 238 -16.62 -4.03 -15.31
CA GLU A 238 -17.68 -4.51 -16.20
C GLU A 238 -18.73 -5.38 -15.47
N HIS A 239 -18.31 -6.31 -14.59
CA HIS A 239 -19.17 -7.40 -14.13
C HIS A 239 -19.57 -7.37 -12.64
N ALA A 240 -19.03 -6.45 -11.82
CA ALA A 240 -19.40 -6.37 -10.41
C ALA A 240 -20.81 -5.78 -10.18
N TYR A 241 -21.27 -4.88 -11.05
CA TYR A 241 -22.52 -4.17 -10.83
C TYR A 241 -23.74 -5.10 -10.89
N GLY A 242 -24.71 -4.87 -10.01
CA GLY A 242 -25.89 -5.72 -9.83
C GLY A 242 -25.61 -7.13 -9.30
N SER A 243 -24.35 -7.57 -9.20
CA SER A 243 -23.99 -8.91 -8.74
C SER A 243 -24.28 -9.13 -7.26
N THR A 244 -24.71 -10.34 -6.91
CA THR A 244 -25.03 -10.70 -5.50
C THR A 244 -23.79 -10.75 -4.62
N TRP A 245 -22.61 -11.01 -5.18
CA TRP A 245 -21.36 -11.03 -4.45
C TRP A 245 -20.87 -9.61 -4.13
N ALA A 246 -21.06 -8.62 -5.03
CA ALA A 246 -20.64 -7.25 -4.79
C ALA A 246 -21.34 -6.60 -3.59
N ARG A 247 -22.59 -6.99 -3.30
CA ARG A 247 -23.35 -6.59 -2.11
C ARG A 247 -23.14 -7.49 -0.89
N ARG A 248 -22.05 -8.25 -0.84
CA ARG A 248 -21.62 -9.01 0.33
C ARG A 248 -20.31 -8.48 0.91
N ILE A 249 -20.26 -8.31 2.22
CA ILE A 249 -19.05 -8.01 2.98
C ILE A 249 -18.66 -9.20 3.86
N VAL A 250 -17.36 -9.51 3.86
CA VAL A 250 -16.72 -10.40 4.84
C VAL A 250 -15.87 -9.53 5.76
N VAL A 251 -16.13 -9.55 7.07
CA VAL A 251 -15.24 -8.97 8.07
C VAL A 251 -14.53 -10.07 8.83
N ALA A 252 -13.24 -9.93 9.13
CA ALA A 252 -12.54 -10.82 10.05
C ALA A 252 -11.67 -10.04 11.03
N ALA A 253 -11.84 -10.32 12.32
CA ALA A 253 -11.19 -9.57 13.40
C ALA A 253 -11.15 -10.40 14.70
N GLY A 254 -10.56 -9.83 15.74
CA GLY A 254 -10.44 -10.46 17.04
C GLY A 254 -9.94 -9.50 18.12
N ASP A 255 -9.25 -10.08 19.09
CA ASP A 255 -8.57 -9.40 20.18
C ASP A 255 -7.26 -8.78 19.62
N THR A 256 -7.19 -7.44 19.50
CA THR A 256 -6.00 -6.77 18.95
C THR A 256 -5.01 -6.44 20.06
N TYR A 257 -5.49 -6.13 21.27
CA TYR A 257 -4.64 -5.84 22.43
C TYR A 257 -5.10 -6.64 23.66
N PRO A 258 -4.63 -7.89 23.85
CA PRO A 258 -5.07 -8.78 24.93
C PRO A 258 -4.79 -8.28 26.36
N GLU A 259 -4.09 -7.16 26.51
CA GLU A 259 -3.99 -6.38 27.75
C GLU A 259 -5.25 -5.56 28.12
N TYR A 260 -6.18 -5.36 27.18
CA TYR A 260 -7.46 -4.67 27.39
C TYR A 260 -8.64 -5.67 27.41
N PRO A 261 -9.76 -5.32 28.07
CA PRO A 261 -10.90 -6.24 28.25
C PRO A 261 -11.88 -6.27 27.05
N SER A 262 -11.47 -5.74 25.91
CA SER A 262 -12.26 -5.58 24.68
C SER A 262 -11.68 -6.43 23.55
N TYR A 263 -12.40 -6.51 22.43
CA TYR A 263 -11.92 -7.12 21.19
C TYR A 263 -11.90 -6.01 20.15
N GLU A 264 -10.82 -5.22 20.14
CA GLU A 264 -10.78 -3.90 19.48
C GLU A 264 -11.14 -4.02 18.01
N GLY A 265 -10.55 -4.98 17.28
CA GLY A 265 -10.85 -5.17 15.87
C GLY A 265 -12.29 -5.59 15.61
N GLU A 266 -12.90 -6.40 16.49
CA GLU A 266 -14.32 -6.77 16.36
C GLU A 266 -15.26 -5.57 16.60
N ILE A 267 -14.82 -4.59 17.39
CA ILE A 267 -15.50 -3.31 17.60
C ILE A 267 -15.35 -2.45 16.35
N THR A 268 -14.13 -2.20 15.87
CA THR A 268 -13.84 -1.39 14.67
C THR A 268 -14.57 -1.93 13.43
N THR A 269 -14.51 -3.25 13.17
CA THR A 269 -15.26 -3.84 12.06
C THR A 269 -16.78 -3.80 12.28
N SER A 270 -17.27 -3.79 13.52
CA SER A 270 -18.70 -3.61 13.80
C SER A 270 -19.16 -2.16 13.67
N GLU A 271 -18.27 -1.18 13.80
CA GLU A 271 -18.53 0.24 13.50
C GLU A 271 -18.66 0.45 11.99
N ALA A 272 -17.65 0.04 11.21
CA ALA A 272 -17.66 0.06 9.75
C ALA A 272 -18.95 -0.52 9.13
N LEU A 273 -19.45 -1.62 9.69
CA LEU A 273 -20.66 -2.30 9.22
C LEU A 273 -21.96 -1.48 9.40
N GLN A 274 -22.01 -0.49 10.28
CA GLN A 274 -23.19 0.37 10.47
C GLN A 274 -23.40 1.32 9.28
N TYR A 275 -22.35 1.59 8.50
CA TYR A 275 -22.41 2.48 7.35
C TYR A 275 -22.76 1.77 6.03
N LEU A 276 -22.84 0.44 6.04
CA LEU A 276 -23.05 -0.39 4.85
C LEU A 276 -24.48 -0.93 4.75
N GLU A 277 -25.46 -0.02 4.67
CA GLU A 277 -26.86 -0.41 4.49
C GLU A 277 -27.07 -1.30 3.24
N GLY A 278 -27.89 -2.35 3.39
CA GLY A 278 -28.21 -3.29 2.33
C GLY A 278 -27.12 -4.33 2.01
N TYR A 279 -25.96 -4.31 2.68
CA TYR A 279 -24.96 -5.36 2.51
C TYR A 279 -25.33 -6.65 3.26
N ASN A 280 -25.08 -7.79 2.63
CA ASN A 280 -25.08 -9.09 3.28
C ASN A 280 -23.77 -9.27 4.07
N VAL A 281 -23.89 -9.37 5.40
CA VAL A 281 -22.73 -9.37 6.31
C VAL A 281 -22.34 -10.80 6.70
N THR A 282 -21.06 -11.13 6.56
CA THR A 282 -20.45 -12.32 7.18
C THR A 282 -19.35 -11.89 8.14
N LYS A 283 -19.55 -12.14 9.43
CA LYS A 283 -18.54 -11.93 10.48
C LYS A 283 -17.71 -13.20 10.67
N LEU A 284 -16.39 -13.01 10.80
CA LEU A 284 -15.40 -14.03 11.16
C LEU A 284 -14.64 -13.51 12.38
N TYR A 285 -15.23 -13.69 13.55
CA TYR A 285 -14.74 -13.18 14.82
C TYR A 285 -14.11 -14.30 15.66
N THR A 286 -13.17 -13.94 16.52
CA THR A 286 -12.52 -14.90 17.43
C THR A 286 -13.35 -15.11 18.69
N SER A 287 -14.15 -14.11 19.10
CA SER A 287 -15.03 -14.16 20.27
C SER A 287 -16.18 -15.16 20.15
N ASP A 288 -16.81 -15.26 18.99
CA ASP A 288 -17.87 -16.24 18.68
C ASP A 288 -17.34 -17.55 18.09
N GLY A 289 -16.03 -17.62 17.83
CA GLY A 289 -15.34 -18.76 17.24
C GLY A 289 -15.69 -19.01 15.78
N THR A 290 -16.17 -18.03 15.01
CA THR A 290 -16.34 -18.16 13.56
C THR A 290 -15.01 -18.06 12.80
N LEU A 291 -14.00 -17.40 13.37
CA LEU A 291 -12.60 -17.40 12.91
C LEU A 291 -11.76 -18.41 13.70
N LYS A 292 -11.47 -19.57 13.08
CA LYS A 292 -10.64 -20.66 13.67
C LYS A 292 -9.31 -20.85 12.93
N GLY A 293 -9.15 -20.25 11.76
CA GLY A 293 -7.90 -20.24 11.01
C GLY A 293 -8.06 -19.66 9.61
N TRP A 294 -6.98 -19.57 8.86
CA TRP A 294 -6.95 -18.86 7.56
C TRP A 294 -7.90 -19.47 6.52
N ARG A 295 -8.30 -20.73 6.71
CA ARG A 295 -9.29 -21.41 5.88
C ARG A 295 -10.69 -20.82 5.99
N ASP A 296 -11.03 -20.17 7.11
CA ASP A 296 -12.32 -19.51 7.28
C ASP A 296 -12.42 -18.29 6.36
N ILE A 297 -11.40 -17.41 6.40
CA ILE A 297 -11.27 -16.27 5.47
C ILE A 297 -11.28 -16.74 4.02
N VAL A 298 -10.41 -17.71 3.67
CA VAL A 298 -10.34 -18.22 2.29
C VAL A 298 -11.67 -18.86 1.84
N ARG A 299 -12.39 -19.58 2.72
CA ARG A 299 -13.70 -20.13 2.41
C ARG A 299 -14.71 -19.03 2.11
N GLU A 300 -14.78 -18.00 2.94
CA GLU A 300 -15.76 -16.93 2.77
C GLU A 300 -15.45 -16.02 1.59
N VAL A 301 -14.18 -15.73 1.30
CA VAL A 301 -13.76 -15.00 0.08
C VAL A 301 -14.05 -15.82 -1.17
N ASN A 302 -13.83 -17.15 -1.14
CA ASN A 302 -14.13 -18.03 -2.29
C ASN A 302 -15.63 -18.18 -2.60
N LYS A 303 -16.54 -17.77 -1.71
CA LYS A 303 -17.98 -17.64 -2.02
C LYS A 303 -18.33 -16.34 -2.77
N GLY A 304 -17.37 -15.43 -2.92
CA GLY A 304 -17.54 -14.08 -3.44
C GLY A 304 -17.92 -13.07 -2.35
N CYS A 305 -17.26 -11.92 -2.37
CA CYS A 305 -17.63 -10.72 -1.61
C CYS A 305 -17.12 -9.49 -2.36
N GLY A 306 -17.85 -8.37 -2.27
CA GLY A 306 -17.44 -7.08 -2.84
C GLY A 306 -16.52 -6.31 -1.91
N ILE A 307 -16.60 -6.58 -0.61
CA ILE A 307 -15.73 -6.01 0.41
C ILE A 307 -15.17 -7.14 1.29
N LEU A 308 -13.86 -7.07 1.56
CA LEU A 308 -13.17 -7.84 2.58
C LEU A 308 -12.53 -6.84 3.55
N TYR A 309 -12.93 -6.84 4.83
CA TYR A 309 -12.30 -6.01 5.85
C TYR A 309 -11.65 -6.91 6.92
N LEU A 310 -10.35 -6.72 7.14
CA LEU A 310 -9.56 -7.45 8.12
C LEU A 310 -9.01 -6.45 9.14
N ASP A 311 -9.30 -6.60 10.44
CA ASP A 311 -8.76 -5.73 11.51
C ASP A 311 -7.97 -6.55 12.54
N GLY A 312 -6.69 -6.18 12.71
CA GLY A 312 -5.82 -6.78 13.71
C GLY A 312 -4.35 -6.45 13.45
N HIS A 313 -3.51 -7.48 13.47
CA HIS A 313 -2.06 -7.38 13.36
C HIS A 313 -1.53 -7.81 12.00
N GLY A 314 -0.56 -7.04 11.52
CA GLY A 314 0.04 -7.21 10.21
C GLY A 314 1.53 -7.49 10.23
N ASN A 315 2.02 -7.99 9.10
CA ASN A 315 3.36 -7.78 8.59
C ASN A 315 3.35 -8.01 7.06
N PRO A 316 4.48 -7.78 6.34
CA PRO A 316 4.52 -7.89 4.88
C PRO A 316 4.31 -9.31 4.34
N MET A 317 4.29 -10.32 5.20
CA MET A 317 4.09 -11.73 4.86
C MET A 317 2.76 -12.30 5.38
N SER A 318 2.09 -11.69 6.37
CA SER A 318 0.88 -12.25 7.00
C SER A 318 -0.01 -11.23 7.70
N TRP A 319 -1.30 -11.55 7.79
CA TRP A 319 -2.27 -10.90 8.67
C TRP A 319 -2.77 -11.89 9.75
N THR A 320 -3.09 -11.37 10.94
CA THR A 320 -3.53 -12.14 12.11
C THR A 320 -4.28 -11.24 13.12
N THR A 321 -4.81 -11.81 14.18
CA THR A 321 -5.30 -11.19 15.42
C THR A 321 -5.00 -12.16 16.59
N HIS A 322 -5.59 -11.97 17.78
CA HIS A 322 -5.54 -12.91 18.89
C HIS A 322 -6.89 -13.57 19.18
N MET A 323 -6.82 -14.74 19.85
CA MET A 323 -7.98 -15.33 20.53
C MET A 323 -8.34 -14.51 21.78
N PRO A 324 -9.61 -14.44 22.19
CA PRO A 324 -10.05 -13.69 23.37
C PRO A 324 -9.25 -14.04 24.63
N ASN A 325 -8.76 -13.02 25.34
CA ASN A 325 -8.01 -13.19 26.60
C ASN A 325 -6.76 -14.08 26.44
N SER A 326 -6.14 -14.09 25.26
CA SER A 326 -5.02 -14.96 24.92
C SER A 326 -3.96 -14.23 24.09
N THR A 327 -2.72 -14.66 24.19
CA THR A 327 -1.62 -14.21 23.32
C THR A 327 -1.36 -15.17 22.15
N GLU A 328 -2.29 -16.12 21.92
CA GLU A 328 -2.25 -17.03 20.79
C GLU A 328 -2.53 -16.29 19.47
N TRP A 329 -1.68 -16.52 18.47
CA TRP A 329 -1.76 -15.86 17.16
C TRP A 329 -2.63 -16.66 16.18
N ILE A 330 -3.72 -16.06 15.72
CA ILE A 330 -4.72 -16.66 14.81
C ILE A 330 -5.20 -15.60 13.81
N PRO A 331 -5.48 -15.87 12.52
CA PRO A 331 -5.40 -17.13 11.78
C PRO A 331 -4.06 -17.50 11.10
N ASP A 332 -3.00 -16.68 11.23
CA ASP A 332 -1.75 -16.81 10.46
C ASP A 332 -1.99 -16.81 8.92
N PHE A 333 -2.74 -15.81 8.43
CA PHE A 333 -3.10 -15.71 7.02
C PHE A 333 -1.94 -15.16 6.18
N LYS A 334 -0.98 -16.03 5.90
CA LYS A 334 0.24 -15.76 5.11
C LYS A 334 -0.01 -15.59 3.61
N VAL A 335 0.87 -14.85 2.93
CA VAL A 335 0.95 -14.78 1.45
C VAL A 335 1.00 -16.17 0.79
N THR A 336 1.66 -17.14 1.43
CA THR A 336 1.71 -18.54 0.96
C THR A 336 0.37 -19.28 1.03
N ARG A 337 -0.64 -18.72 1.68
CA ARG A 337 -2.03 -19.22 1.71
C ARG A 337 -2.90 -18.61 0.62
N MET A 338 -2.50 -17.49 0.02
CA MET A 338 -3.29 -16.82 -1.03
C MET A 338 -3.43 -17.65 -2.30
N ILE A 339 -2.59 -18.69 -2.51
CA ILE A 339 -2.78 -19.69 -3.56
C ILE A 339 -4.14 -20.42 -3.47
N TYR A 340 -4.79 -20.43 -2.30
CA TYR A 340 -6.10 -21.04 -2.09
C TYR A 340 -7.28 -20.09 -2.36
N LEU A 341 -7.01 -18.80 -2.67
CA LEU A 341 -8.01 -17.87 -3.18
C LEU A 341 -8.32 -18.21 -4.64
N LYS A 342 -9.59 -18.47 -4.92
CA LYS A 342 -10.15 -18.98 -6.19
C LYS A 342 -11.43 -18.24 -6.59
N ASN A 343 -11.65 -17.07 -6.01
CA ASN A 343 -12.74 -16.14 -6.28
C ASN A 343 -12.55 -15.40 -7.62
N ASN A 344 -12.38 -16.15 -8.71
CA ASN A 344 -12.26 -15.59 -10.05
C ASN A 344 -13.57 -14.89 -10.45
N GLY A 345 -13.50 -13.69 -11.04
CA GLY A 345 -14.67 -12.87 -11.36
C GLY A 345 -15.43 -12.33 -10.14
N MET A 346 -14.85 -12.41 -8.94
CA MET A 346 -15.49 -11.99 -7.67
C MET A 346 -14.45 -11.34 -6.75
N TYR A 347 -13.80 -10.28 -7.23
CA TYR A 347 -12.66 -9.66 -6.56
C TYR A 347 -13.12 -8.57 -5.56
N PRO A 348 -13.03 -8.78 -4.23
CA PRO A 348 -13.35 -7.72 -3.28
C PRO A 348 -12.39 -6.53 -3.39
N ILE A 349 -12.86 -5.38 -2.94
CA ILE A 349 -11.99 -4.35 -2.38
C ILE A 349 -11.61 -4.81 -0.96
N CYS A 350 -10.32 -4.86 -0.68
CA CYS A 350 -9.79 -5.29 0.61
C CYS A 350 -9.37 -4.08 1.44
N ILE A 351 -9.81 -3.99 2.69
CA ILE A 351 -9.23 -3.11 3.71
C ILE A 351 -8.50 -4.04 4.69
N VAL A 352 -7.22 -3.78 4.95
CA VAL A 352 -6.42 -4.57 5.90
C VAL A 352 -5.79 -3.66 6.94
N GLY A 353 -6.44 -3.60 8.09
CA GLY A 353 -5.92 -3.04 9.32
C GLY A 353 -4.85 -3.94 9.91
N GLY A 354 -3.69 -3.33 10.15
CA GLY A 354 -2.51 -3.99 10.71
C GLY A 354 -1.19 -3.43 10.19
N CYS A 355 -0.17 -3.55 11.02
CA CYS A 355 1.20 -3.14 10.73
C CYS A 355 1.75 -3.69 9.39
N HIS A 356 2.30 -2.82 8.55
CA HIS A 356 3.18 -3.17 7.42
C HIS A 356 2.58 -4.12 6.35
N ASN A 357 1.27 -4.38 6.34
CA ASN A 357 0.66 -5.26 5.34
C ASN A 357 0.91 -4.77 3.90
N SER A 358 1.01 -3.45 3.71
CA SER A 358 1.34 -2.79 2.46
C SER A 358 2.82 -2.41 2.29
N GLN A 359 3.75 -2.85 3.16
CA GLN A 359 5.19 -2.47 3.07
C GLN A 359 5.89 -3.01 1.80
N PHE A 360 5.82 -2.29 0.69
CA PHE A 360 6.17 -2.83 -0.63
C PHE A 360 7.68 -2.82 -0.99
N ASN A 361 8.57 -2.30 -0.13
CA ASN A 361 10.03 -2.39 -0.29
C ASN A 361 10.63 -3.75 0.11
N VAL A 362 9.85 -4.71 0.60
CA VAL A 362 10.34 -6.04 1.01
C VAL A 362 10.91 -6.90 -0.13
N SER A 363 11.74 -7.90 0.20
CA SER A 363 12.30 -8.81 -0.79
C SER A 363 12.79 -10.12 -0.20
N PHE A 364 12.50 -11.22 -0.89
CA PHE A 364 13.03 -12.55 -0.57
C PHE A 364 14.56 -12.60 -0.45
N THR A 365 15.29 -11.74 -1.16
CA THR A 365 16.76 -11.63 -1.06
C THR A 365 17.25 -11.27 0.34
N ASN A 366 16.42 -10.64 1.18
CA ASN A 366 16.74 -10.35 2.57
C ASN A 366 17.01 -11.63 3.39
N THR A 367 16.45 -12.79 2.98
CA THR A 367 16.77 -14.12 3.54
C THR A 367 18.27 -14.45 3.49
N PHE A 368 19.01 -13.90 2.52
CA PHE A 368 20.43 -14.20 2.31
C PHE A 368 21.38 -13.10 2.85
N LYS A 369 20.84 -12.04 3.47
CA LYS A 369 21.61 -10.87 3.96
C LYS A 369 22.32 -11.08 5.31
N ILE A 370 22.75 -12.31 5.61
CA ILE A 370 23.48 -12.61 6.85
C ILE A 370 24.83 -11.86 6.94
N TYR A 371 25.39 -11.45 5.80
CA TYR A 371 26.58 -10.61 5.72
C TYR A 371 26.38 -9.19 6.29
N GLU A 372 25.14 -8.73 6.48
CA GLU A 372 24.83 -7.41 7.10
C GLU A 372 24.78 -7.47 8.65
N GLY A 373 25.18 -8.61 9.23
CA GLY A 373 25.18 -8.85 10.67
C GLY A 373 23.99 -9.67 11.14
N ILE A 374 24.22 -10.56 12.11
CA ILE A 374 23.23 -11.56 12.55
C ILE A 374 21.94 -10.92 13.10
N ASP A 375 22.05 -9.82 13.85
CA ASP A 375 20.91 -9.14 14.45
C ASP A 375 20.04 -8.45 13.40
N LYS A 376 20.67 -7.82 12.39
CA LYS A 376 19.96 -7.18 11.27
C LYS A 376 19.30 -8.22 10.37
N TRP A 377 19.99 -9.33 10.09
CA TRP A 377 19.43 -10.45 9.35
C TRP A 377 18.25 -11.10 10.08
N TYR A 378 18.36 -11.29 11.40
CA TYR A 378 17.25 -11.79 12.21
C TYR A 378 16.04 -10.83 12.18
N ARG A 379 16.26 -9.51 12.22
CA ARG A 379 15.19 -8.52 12.03
C ARG A 379 14.48 -8.67 10.68
N TYR A 380 15.20 -8.87 9.57
CA TYR A 380 14.56 -9.10 8.26
C TYR A 380 13.60 -10.31 8.27
N LEU A 381 14.00 -11.41 8.90
CA LEU A 381 13.17 -12.63 8.99
C LEU A 381 12.00 -12.45 9.96
N TYR A 382 12.23 -11.79 11.09
CA TYR A 382 11.24 -11.62 12.15
C TYR A 382 10.21 -10.56 11.79
N LYS A 383 10.61 -9.47 11.14
CA LYS A 383 9.70 -8.44 10.61
C LYS A 383 8.95 -8.87 9.33
N GLY A 384 9.18 -10.08 8.81
CA GLY A 384 8.56 -10.52 7.54
C GLY A 384 9.09 -9.79 6.29
N GLU A 385 10.12 -8.96 6.41
CA GLU A 385 10.72 -8.19 5.31
C GLU A 385 11.44 -9.07 4.27
N ASN A 386 11.58 -10.36 4.55
CA ASN A 386 12.00 -11.38 3.61
C ASN A 386 10.84 -12.00 2.81
N SER A 387 9.62 -11.47 2.92
CA SER A 387 8.54 -11.79 1.98
C SER A 387 8.99 -11.46 0.55
N PRO A 388 8.62 -12.25 -0.47
CA PRO A 388 8.89 -11.90 -1.85
C PRO A 388 8.36 -10.51 -2.18
N GLU A 389 7.15 -10.21 -1.71
CA GLU A 389 6.39 -8.95 -1.91
C GLU A 389 5.45 -8.77 -0.71
N CYS A 390 4.83 -7.59 -0.53
CA CYS A 390 3.96 -7.33 0.61
C CYS A 390 2.61 -8.04 0.53
N TRP A 391 1.96 -8.22 1.68
CA TRP A 391 0.69 -8.93 1.82
C TRP A 391 -0.40 -8.32 0.94
N SER A 392 -0.55 -7.00 0.98
CA SER A 392 -1.55 -6.25 0.21
C SER A 392 -1.35 -6.39 -1.30
N TRP A 393 -0.10 -6.41 -1.79
CA TRP A 393 0.15 -6.65 -3.21
C TRP A 393 -0.08 -8.11 -3.61
N TRP A 394 0.31 -9.08 -2.78
CA TRP A 394 0.07 -10.51 -3.06
C TRP A 394 -1.41 -10.86 -3.27
N ILE A 395 -2.32 -10.26 -2.51
CA ILE A 395 -3.77 -10.45 -2.71
C ILE A 395 -4.29 -9.66 -3.91
N THR A 396 -3.82 -8.42 -4.13
CA THR A 396 -4.21 -7.57 -5.27
C THR A 396 -3.76 -8.14 -6.61
N ARG A 397 -2.55 -8.70 -6.72
CA ARG A 397 -1.99 -9.30 -7.95
C ARG A 397 -2.18 -10.81 -8.07
N LYS A 398 -3.07 -11.40 -7.26
CA LYS A 398 -3.37 -12.84 -7.35
C LYS A 398 -4.07 -13.13 -8.69
N MET A 399 -3.39 -13.83 -9.60
CA MET A 399 -4.03 -14.40 -10.79
C MET A 399 -5.15 -15.38 -10.39
N GLY A 400 -6.34 -15.25 -10.97
CA GLY A 400 -7.45 -16.16 -10.72
C GLY A 400 -8.10 -16.03 -9.33
N GLY A 401 -8.11 -14.84 -8.73
CA GLY A 401 -8.74 -14.55 -7.43
C GLY A 401 -8.11 -13.36 -6.70
N GLY A 402 -8.22 -13.34 -5.37
CA GLY A 402 -7.73 -12.23 -4.55
C GLY A 402 -8.62 -10.99 -4.68
N SER A 403 -8.06 -9.80 -4.46
CA SER A 403 -8.78 -8.53 -4.51
C SER A 403 -8.57 -7.80 -5.84
N VAL A 404 -9.39 -6.78 -6.12
CA VAL A 404 -9.18 -5.81 -7.21
C VAL A 404 -8.35 -4.61 -6.73
N ALA A 405 -8.57 -4.21 -5.47
CA ALA A 405 -7.82 -3.18 -4.79
C ALA A 405 -7.63 -3.55 -3.31
N THR A 406 -6.55 -3.05 -2.69
CA THR A 406 -6.29 -3.22 -1.25
C THR A 406 -5.80 -1.93 -0.60
N LEU A 407 -6.43 -1.50 0.48
CA LEU A 407 -5.98 -0.41 1.36
C LEU A 407 -5.34 -0.97 2.63
N GLY A 408 -4.27 -0.32 3.12
CA GLY A 408 -3.64 -0.65 4.40
C GLY A 408 -2.25 -0.03 4.56
N CYS A 409 -1.69 -0.13 5.77
CA CYS A 409 -0.46 0.58 6.17
C CYS A 409 0.83 0.03 5.53
N THR A 410 1.69 0.92 5.04
CA THR A 410 3.07 0.60 4.61
C THR A 410 4.04 0.37 5.78
N ALA A 411 3.60 0.63 7.01
CA ALA A 411 4.45 0.88 8.17
C ALA A 411 3.75 0.49 9.50
N LEU A 412 4.23 0.94 10.66
CA LEU A 412 3.56 0.73 11.96
C LEU A 412 2.15 1.36 12.02
N GLY A 413 1.14 0.56 11.66
CA GLY A 413 -0.28 0.84 11.86
C GLY A 413 -0.62 0.97 13.34
N TYR A 414 -0.90 2.21 13.75
CA TYR A 414 -1.30 2.59 15.10
C TYR A 414 -2.83 2.59 15.24
N THR A 415 -3.31 2.24 16.43
CA THR A 415 -4.72 2.40 16.83
C THR A 415 -4.87 3.50 17.90
N LYS A 416 -6.11 3.82 18.27
CA LYS A 416 -6.39 4.73 19.40
C LYS A 416 -5.78 4.23 20.71
N GLU A 417 -5.65 2.90 20.89
CA GLU A 417 -5.03 2.26 22.06
C GLU A 417 -3.53 2.65 22.21
N ASP A 418 -2.87 3.02 21.12
CA ASP A 418 -1.49 3.51 21.14
C ASP A 418 -1.36 4.99 21.50
N LYS A 419 -2.45 5.77 21.47
CA LYS A 419 -2.47 7.23 21.68
C LYS A 419 -2.81 7.59 23.12
N LYS A 420 -2.33 8.74 23.61
CA LYS A 420 -2.65 9.24 24.96
C LYS A 420 -4.11 9.73 25.08
N SER A 421 -4.66 10.22 23.98
CA SER A 421 -6.04 10.69 23.83
C SER A 421 -7.09 9.58 23.79
N TRP A 422 -6.69 8.35 23.45
CA TRP A 422 -7.61 7.22 23.23
C TRP A 422 -8.63 7.47 22.09
N ASP A 423 -8.26 8.29 21.10
CA ASP A 423 -9.09 8.66 19.94
C ASP A 423 -8.24 8.75 18.65
N GLY A 424 -8.85 8.51 17.48
CA GLY A 424 -8.21 8.60 16.15
C GLY A 424 -7.50 7.32 15.69
N ALA A 425 -6.39 7.51 14.97
CA ALA A 425 -5.59 6.49 14.29
C ALA A 425 -6.42 5.60 13.32
N THR A 426 -5.94 4.40 12.97
CA THR A 426 -6.68 3.52 12.03
C THR A 426 -8.07 3.14 12.53
N THR A 427 -8.26 3.10 13.85
CA THR A 427 -9.56 2.87 14.51
C THR A 427 -10.62 3.94 14.24
N TRP A 428 -10.24 5.12 13.73
CA TRP A 428 -11.19 6.09 13.16
C TRP A 428 -11.17 6.06 11.63
N LEU A 429 -9.98 6.03 11.02
CA LEU A 429 -9.82 6.11 9.56
C LEU A 429 -10.51 4.94 8.83
N GLU A 430 -10.28 3.70 9.27
CA GLU A 430 -10.80 2.54 8.56
C GLU A 430 -12.34 2.43 8.63
N PRO A 431 -13.03 2.67 9.76
CA PRO A 431 -14.49 2.84 9.76
C PRO A 431 -14.99 4.02 8.92
N HIS A 432 -14.27 5.15 8.94
CA HIS A 432 -14.71 6.38 8.26
C HIS A 432 -14.64 6.26 6.73
N PHE A 433 -13.74 5.45 6.16
CA PHE A 433 -13.80 5.02 4.75
C PHE A 433 -15.18 4.48 4.36
N PHE A 434 -15.80 3.65 5.22
CA PHE A 434 -17.13 3.08 4.97
C PHE A 434 -18.25 4.09 5.19
N TRP A 435 -18.07 5.07 6.09
CA TRP A 435 -18.96 6.22 6.22
C TRP A 435 -18.95 7.08 4.95
N GLU A 436 -17.78 7.41 4.41
CA GLU A 436 -17.64 8.23 3.20
C GLU A 436 -18.22 7.53 1.96
N TYR A 437 -18.01 6.21 1.83
CA TYR A 437 -18.63 5.41 0.76
C TYR A 437 -20.15 5.23 0.93
N GLY A 438 -20.57 4.82 2.13
CA GLY A 438 -21.92 4.33 2.42
C GLY A 438 -22.93 5.42 2.77
N VAL A 439 -22.51 6.41 3.57
CA VAL A 439 -23.35 7.49 4.10
C VAL A 439 -23.18 8.78 3.28
N ASN A 440 -21.95 9.27 3.08
CA ASN A 440 -21.72 10.46 2.25
C ASN A 440 -21.87 10.17 0.75
N GLY A 441 -21.77 8.89 0.36
CA GLY A 441 -22.16 8.41 -0.96
C GLY A 441 -21.08 8.52 -2.04
N THR A 442 -19.81 8.79 -1.70
CA THR A 442 -18.73 8.81 -2.71
C THR A 442 -18.47 7.42 -3.26
N LYS A 443 -18.50 7.27 -4.59
CA LYS A 443 -18.45 5.94 -5.24
C LYS A 443 -17.12 5.57 -5.87
N ILE A 444 -16.20 6.51 -6.07
CA ILE A 444 -14.89 6.24 -6.67
C ILE A 444 -13.85 6.03 -5.57
N ILE A 445 -13.15 4.89 -5.58
CA ILE A 445 -12.33 4.43 -4.45
C ILE A 445 -11.21 5.41 -4.06
N GLY A 446 -10.53 6.04 -5.03
CA GLY A 446 -9.49 7.04 -4.76
C GLY A 446 -10.07 8.32 -4.16
N ALA A 447 -11.29 8.69 -4.55
CA ALA A 447 -12.00 9.83 -3.98
C ALA A 447 -12.49 9.55 -2.55
N VAL A 448 -12.89 8.31 -2.22
CA VAL A 448 -13.14 7.88 -0.84
C VAL A 448 -11.85 8.04 -0.04
N TRP A 449 -10.75 7.39 -0.46
CA TRP A 449 -9.43 7.46 0.20
C TRP A 449 -8.99 8.91 0.48
N GLY A 450 -8.97 9.77 -0.53
CA GLY A 450 -8.44 11.13 -0.35
C GLY A 450 -9.34 12.05 0.47
N LYS A 451 -10.67 11.84 0.45
CA LYS A 451 -11.58 12.57 1.35
C LYS A 451 -11.46 12.09 2.79
N ASP A 452 -11.37 10.78 2.98
CA ASP A 452 -11.18 10.14 4.27
C ASP A 452 -9.91 10.64 4.99
N LEU A 453 -8.79 10.74 4.26
CA LEU A 453 -7.57 11.39 4.76
C LEU A 453 -7.77 12.89 5.10
N ARG A 454 -8.48 13.65 4.25
CA ARG A 454 -8.75 15.08 4.50
C ARG A 454 -9.63 15.28 5.74
N ASP A 455 -10.64 14.46 5.94
CA ASP A 455 -11.56 14.53 7.08
C ASP A 455 -10.91 14.04 8.37
N TYR A 456 -10.03 13.03 8.29
CA TYR A 456 -9.12 12.67 9.36
C TYR A 456 -8.29 13.89 9.83
N LEU A 457 -7.65 14.60 8.89
CA LEU A 457 -6.83 15.78 9.19
C LEU A 457 -7.65 17.00 9.65
N ASN A 458 -8.92 17.09 9.26
CA ASN A 458 -9.85 18.10 9.78
C ASN A 458 -10.27 17.78 11.23
N ARG A 459 -10.39 16.50 11.58
CA ARG A 459 -10.76 15.99 12.91
C ARG A 459 -9.58 15.98 13.89
N TYR A 460 -8.39 15.61 13.42
CA TYR A 460 -7.14 15.50 14.16
C TYR A 460 -6.07 16.41 13.50
N PRO A 461 -6.14 17.74 13.68
CA PRO A 461 -5.20 18.67 13.08
C PRO A 461 -3.78 18.50 13.64
N ILE A 462 -2.79 18.54 12.75
CA ILE A 462 -1.40 18.23 13.08
C ILE A 462 -0.70 19.42 13.78
N ASP A 463 -0.37 19.24 15.05
CA ASP A 463 0.56 20.08 15.80
C ASP A 463 2.02 19.64 15.52
N TRP A 464 2.66 20.35 14.60
CA TRP A 464 4.07 20.18 14.22
C TRP A 464 5.08 20.71 15.27
N ASP A 465 4.64 21.39 16.33
CA ASP A 465 5.51 21.75 17.47
C ASP A 465 5.57 20.63 18.53
N SER A 466 4.71 19.62 18.42
CA SER A 466 4.69 18.47 19.33
C SER A 466 5.93 17.54 19.16
N PRO A 467 6.34 16.83 20.23
CA PRO A 467 7.48 15.92 20.16
C PRO A 467 7.19 14.69 19.26
N PRO A 468 8.23 14.01 18.75
CA PRO A 468 8.07 12.71 18.10
C PRO A 468 7.33 11.71 19.00
N GLU A 469 6.63 10.75 18.40
CA GLU A 469 5.82 9.72 19.10
C GLU A 469 4.68 10.32 19.98
N SER A 470 4.34 11.61 19.77
CA SER A 470 3.11 12.24 20.26
C SER A 470 1.89 11.73 19.49
N ASP A 471 0.71 12.00 20.02
CA ASP A 471 -0.56 11.73 19.35
C ASP A 471 -0.63 12.43 17.97
N SER A 472 -0.17 13.68 17.87
CA SER A 472 -0.10 14.43 16.60
C SER A 472 0.89 13.82 15.60
N ALA A 473 2.05 13.34 16.06
CA ALA A 473 3.01 12.65 15.19
C ALA A 473 2.45 11.29 14.71
N ILE A 474 1.67 10.59 15.54
CA ILE A 474 0.92 9.38 15.18
C ILE A 474 -0.21 9.71 14.19
N ASP A 475 -0.90 10.83 14.36
CA ASP A 475 -1.96 11.30 13.45
C ASP A 475 -1.42 11.64 12.06
N ALA A 476 -0.28 12.33 11.98
CA ALA A 476 0.44 12.55 10.72
C ALA A 476 0.86 11.21 10.10
N LYS A 477 1.45 10.32 10.90
CA LYS A 477 1.90 9.00 10.44
C LYS A 477 0.77 8.16 9.86
N THR A 478 -0.40 8.19 10.49
CA THR A 478 -1.60 7.44 10.09
C THR A 478 -2.00 7.76 8.65
N VAL A 479 -1.99 9.03 8.26
CA VAL A 479 -2.30 9.43 6.87
C VAL A 479 -1.11 9.21 5.91
N GLU A 480 0.12 9.40 6.38
CA GLU A 480 1.34 9.21 5.56
C GLU A 480 1.51 7.76 5.07
N GLU A 481 1.09 6.76 5.86
CA GLU A 481 1.35 5.34 5.59
C GLU A 481 0.19 4.57 4.94
N TRP A 482 -1.03 5.12 4.94
CA TRP A 482 -2.23 4.40 4.50
C TRP A 482 -2.44 4.54 2.99
N VAL A 483 -2.06 3.51 2.23
CA VAL A 483 -1.98 3.55 0.76
C VAL A 483 -3.05 2.70 0.08
N LEU A 484 -3.51 3.16 -1.08
CA LEU A 484 -4.36 2.41 -2.00
C LEU A 484 -3.50 1.63 -3.02
N PHE A 485 -3.49 0.30 -2.92
CA PHE A 485 -3.02 -0.57 -4.00
C PHE A 485 -4.18 -0.96 -4.92
N GLY A 486 -4.37 -0.20 -5.98
CA GLY A 486 -5.48 -0.35 -6.91
C GLY A 486 -5.52 0.81 -7.88
N ASP A 487 -6.48 0.76 -8.81
CA ASP A 487 -6.85 1.90 -9.62
C ASP A 487 -7.63 2.92 -8.78
N PRO A 488 -7.20 4.19 -8.69
CA PRO A 488 -7.92 5.22 -7.94
C PRO A 488 -9.23 5.67 -8.60
N THR A 489 -9.45 5.39 -9.89
CA THR A 489 -10.69 5.71 -10.62
C THR A 489 -11.78 4.64 -10.50
N LEU A 490 -11.49 3.51 -9.84
CA LEU A 490 -12.40 2.36 -9.76
C LEU A 490 -13.71 2.71 -9.03
N PRO A 491 -14.89 2.49 -9.65
CA PRO A 491 -16.18 2.58 -8.98
C PRO A 491 -16.40 1.39 -8.03
N ILE A 492 -16.67 1.66 -6.75
CA ILE A 492 -16.93 0.66 -5.73
C ILE A 492 -18.26 -0.06 -6.05
N GLY A 493 -18.13 -1.29 -6.55
CA GLY A 493 -19.25 -2.11 -7.04
C GLY A 493 -19.39 -2.19 -8.56
N GLY A 494 -18.45 -1.66 -9.35
CA GLY A 494 -18.48 -1.65 -10.82
C GLY A 494 -19.28 -0.50 -11.42
N TYR A 495 -19.20 -0.35 -12.75
CA TYR A 495 -20.01 0.62 -13.49
C TYR A 495 -21.47 0.14 -13.60
N SER A 496 -22.41 1.05 -13.39
CA SER A 496 -23.79 0.86 -13.85
C SER A 496 -23.89 1.20 -15.33
N ASP A 497 -24.68 0.42 -16.09
CA ASP A 497 -25.08 0.69 -17.47
C ASP A 497 -25.56 2.14 -17.72
#